data_AF-A0AB39MR41-F1
#
_entry.id   AF-A0AB39MR41-F1
#
_cell.length_a   1.000
_cell.length_b   1.000
_cell.length_c   1.000
_cell.angle_alpha   90.00
_cell.angle_beta   90.00
_cell.angle_gamma   90.00
#
_symmetry.space_group_name_H-M   'P 1'
#
loop_
_entity.id
_entity.type
_entity.pdbx_description
1 polymer ?
#
loop_
_entity_poly.entity_id
_entity_poly.type
_entity_poly.pdbx_seq_one_letter_code
_entity_poly.pdbx_strand_id
1 'polypeptide(L)'
;MANTQSITYERIAEVLTDLGMITTERARRVLDRAAAYATESMARRREIADALESFGVAVSIHSDNVDFADEHYEWLLDEAAALTGGSVTVSNYRFDKDNPDDEDCGLGTMHFDCNGRPLSFGIEQESNDYLDMGAAQQAIESLTAHDDPREFRCVVLEGSDPGDDYMVLATAEQRDGLLRHLGIVFEAPLR
;
A
#
# COMPACT_ATOMS: atom_id res chain seq x y z
N MET A 1 14.16 -11.63 29.23
CA MET A 1 13.22 -10.51 29.02
C MET A 1 13.66 -9.85 27.73
N ALA A 2 12.93 -10.02 26.63
CA ALA A 2 13.24 -9.28 25.41
C ALA A 2 12.94 -7.81 25.70
N ASN A 3 13.92 -6.94 25.47
CA ASN A 3 13.78 -5.51 25.65
C ASN A 3 12.85 -5.05 24.50
N THR A 4 11.54 -4.96 24.76
CA THR A 4 10.60 -4.43 23.76
C THR A 4 10.88 -2.94 23.65
N GLN A 5 11.80 -2.58 22.76
CA GLN A 5 12.03 -1.18 22.41
C GLN A 5 10.72 -0.61 21.88
N SER A 6 10.39 0.61 22.32
CA SER A 6 9.28 1.37 21.76
C SER A 6 9.46 1.50 20.24
N ILE A 7 8.39 1.28 19.50
CA ILE A 7 8.39 1.51 18.05
C ILE A 7 8.25 3.01 17.83
N THR A 8 9.19 3.60 17.11
CA THR A 8 9.26 5.03 16.78
C THR A 8 9.66 5.16 15.31
N TYR A 9 9.57 6.35 14.72
CA TYR A 9 10.09 6.59 13.36
C TYR A 9 11.58 6.26 13.25
N GLU A 10 12.38 6.59 14.26
CA GLU A 10 13.82 6.23 14.27
C GLU A 10 14.02 4.72 14.25
N ARG A 11 13.24 3.98 15.04
CA ARG A 11 13.33 2.51 15.07
C ARG A 11 12.87 1.89 13.76
N ILE A 12 11.80 2.41 13.15
CA ILE A 12 11.32 1.96 11.85
C ILE A 12 12.39 2.22 10.78
N ALA A 13 13.00 3.40 10.76
CA ALA A 13 14.07 3.74 9.82
C ALA A 13 15.27 2.79 9.93
N GLU A 14 15.69 2.46 11.16
CA GLU A 14 16.76 1.50 11.43
C GLU A 14 16.39 0.12 10.85
N VAL A 15 15.21 -0.41 11.21
CA VAL A 15 14.75 -1.72 10.75
C VAL A 15 14.62 -1.78 9.22
N LEU A 16 14.03 -0.77 8.59
CA LEU A 16 13.87 -0.74 7.13
C LEU A 16 15.23 -0.65 6.40
N THR A 17 16.20 0.06 6.98
CA THR A 17 17.56 0.13 6.43
C THR A 17 18.27 -1.22 6.57
N ASP A 18 18.17 -1.86 7.74
CA ASP A 18 18.79 -3.17 8.02
C ASP A 18 18.19 -4.30 7.17
N LEU A 19 16.89 -4.24 6.87
CA LEU A 19 16.21 -5.16 5.97
C LEU A 19 16.45 -4.85 4.47
N GLY A 20 17.21 -3.79 4.18
CA GLY A 20 17.50 -3.35 2.81
C GLY A 20 16.27 -2.86 2.04
N MET A 21 15.21 -2.44 2.74
CA MET A 21 13.98 -1.92 2.13
C MET A 21 14.14 -0.45 1.70
N ILE A 22 14.96 0.31 2.42
CA ILE A 22 15.27 1.71 2.09
C ILE A 22 16.76 1.99 2.19
N THR A 23 17.20 3.08 1.55
CA THR A 23 18.56 3.60 1.72
C THR A 23 18.67 4.45 2.98
N THR A 24 19.89 4.58 3.52
CA THR A 24 20.17 5.50 4.63
C THR A 24 19.84 6.95 4.29
N GLU A 25 19.94 7.34 3.00
CA GLU A 25 19.54 8.69 2.57
C GLU A 25 18.02 8.88 2.67
N ARG A 26 17.23 7.90 2.22
CA ARG A 26 15.77 7.92 2.35
C ARG A 26 15.36 7.96 3.82
N ALA A 27 15.99 7.15 4.66
CA ALA A 27 15.77 7.16 6.10
C ALA A 27 15.98 8.57 6.70
N ARG A 28 17.14 9.19 6.46
CA ARG A 28 17.44 10.55 6.95
C ARG A 28 16.42 11.58 6.47
N ARG A 29 16.08 11.57 5.18
CA ARG A 29 15.14 12.53 4.59
C ARG A 29 13.76 12.47 5.26
N VAL A 30 13.28 11.27 5.59
CA VAL A 30 11.99 11.09 6.26
C VAL A 30 12.09 11.49 7.73
N LEU A 31 13.16 11.11 8.44
CA LEU A 31 13.39 11.51 9.82
C LEU A 31 13.52 13.03 9.98
N ASP A 32 14.15 13.72 9.04
CA ASP A 32 14.26 15.19 9.04
C ASP A 32 12.88 15.86 8.95
N ARG A 33 11.95 15.28 8.17
CA ARG A 33 10.56 15.76 8.08
C ARG A 33 9.76 15.43 9.34
N ALA A 34 10.03 14.26 9.92
CA ALA A 34 9.38 13.76 11.12
C ALA A 34 10.01 14.27 12.43
N ALA A 35 11.00 15.17 12.37
CA ALA A 35 11.85 15.51 13.51
C ALA A 35 11.09 15.94 14.78
N ALA A 36 9.89 16.53 14.63
CA ALA A 36 9.05 16.93 15.75
C ALA A 36 8.47 15.75 16.55
N TYR A 37 8.28 14.59 15.92
CA TYR A 37 7.63 13.40 16.49
C TYR A 37 8.44 12.11 16.27
N ALA A 38 9.67 12.20 15.76
CA ALA A 38 10.44 11.02 15.34
C ALA A 38 10.74 10.01 16.47
N THR A 39 10.79 10.50 17.71
CA THR A 39 11.01 9.72 18.93
C THR A 39 9.72 9.36 19.67
N GLU A 40 8.56 9.79 19.18
CA GLU A 40 7.28 9.46 19.79
C GLU A 40 6.97 7.96 19.60
N SER A 41 6.47 7.33 20.67
CA SER A 41 6.16 5.91 20.64
C SER A 41 4.83 5.68 19.92
N MET A 42 4.85 4.79 18.94
CA MET A 42 3.68 4.23 18.29
C MET A 42 3.24 2.97 19.03
N ALA A 43 1.94 2.84 19.24
CA ALA A 43 1.34 1.69 19.90
C ALA A 43 0.46 0.87 18.94
N ARG A 44 -0.09 1.52 17.92
CA ARG A 44 -1.06 0.90 17.01
C ARG A 44 -0.38 0.46 15.71
N ARG A 45 -0.78 -0.69 15.18
CA ARG A 45 -0.29 -1.16 13.86
C ARG A 45 -0.56 -0.18 12.72
N ARG A 46 -1.66 0.57 12.80
CA ARG A 46 -1.97 1.65 11.85
C ARG A 46 -0.86 2.71 11.83
N GLU A 47 -0.51 3.28 12.98
CA GLU A 47 0.56 4.30 13.08
C GLU A 47 1.89 3.83 12.47
N ILE A 48 2.20 2.53 12.63
CA ILE A 48 3.39 1.92 12.06
C ILE A 48 3.24 1.80 10.53
N ALA A 49 2.09 1.38 10.03
CA ALA A 49 1.80 1.26 8.60
C ALA A 49 1.82 2.64 7.89
N ASP A 50 1.24 3.68 8.48
CA ASP A 50 1.32 5.07 8.02
C ASP A 50 2.80 5.52 7.91
N ALA A 51 3.62 5.12 8.88
CA ALA A 51 5.05 5.41 8.83
C ALA A 51 5.76 4.64 7.69
N LEU A 52 5.38 3.38 7.42
CA LEU A 52 5.91 2.61 6.28
C LEU A 52 5.64 3.31 4.93
N GLU A 53 4.44 3.86 4.76
CA GLU A 53 4.09 4.68 3.60
C GLU A 53 4.99 5.92 3.51
N SER A 54 5.19 6.63 4.62
CA SER A 54 6.09 7.79 4.68
C SER A 54 7.54 7.46 4.27
N PHE A 55 8.01 6.25 4.58
CA PHE A 55 9.31 5.73 4.13
C PHE A 55 9.34 5.28 2.66
N GLY A 56 8.18 5.19 2.00
CA GLY A 56 8.05 4.78 0.61
C GLY A 56 8.25 3.29 0.42
N VAL A 57 7.74 2.48 1.34
CA VAL A 57 7.70 1.01 1.21
C VAL A 57 6.27 0.46 1.22
N ALA A 58 5.27 1.32 1.40
CA ALA A 58 3.87 1.00 1.40
C ALA A 58 3.07 2.06 0.63
N VAL A 59 1.87 1.70 0.21
CA VAL A 59 0.84 2.59 -0.32
C VAL A 59 -0.46 2.37 0.46
N SER A 60 -1.20 3.45 0.72
CA SER A 60 -2.50 3.41 1.38
C SER A 60 -3.63 3.29 0.35
N ILE A 61 -4.58 2.39 0.59
CA ILE A 61 -5.88 2.34 -0.08
C ILE A 61 -6.84 3.10 0.82
N HIS A 62 -7.23 4.30 0.42
CA HIS A 62 -8.08 5.15 1.24
C HIS A 62 -9.53 4.66 1.26
N SER A 63 -10.07 4.55 2.48
CA SER A 63 -11.43 4.03 2.70
C SER A 63 -12.53 5.12 2.70
N ASP A 64 -12.16 6.40 2.68
CA ASP A 64 -13.10 7.52 2.71
C ASP A 64 -12.66 8.71 1.83
N ASN A 65 -13.66 9.52 1.44
CA ASN A 65 -13.50 10.81 0.73
C ASN A 65 -12.74 10.72 -0.61
N VAL A 66 -12.99 9.67 -1.38
CA VAL A 66 -12.50 9.60 -2.75
C VAL A 66 -13.53 10.26 -3.66
N ASP A 67 -13.33 11.54 -3.97
CA ASP A 67 -14.07 12.19 -5.04
C ASP A 67 -13.67 11.52 -6.37
N PHE A 68 -14.62 10.90 -7.07
CA PHE A 68 -14.41 10.17 -8.33
C PHE A 68 -13.49 8.93 -8.20
N ALA A 69 -13.98 7.89 -7.52
CA ALA A 69 -13.25 6.63 -7.33
C ALA A 69 -12.76 6.00 -8.64
N ASP A 70 -13.50 6.15 -9.73
CA ASP A 70 -13.13 5.69 -11.07
C ASP A 70 -11.86 6.36 -11.63
N GLU A 71 -11.53 7.59 -11.24
CA GLU A 71 -10.26 8.25 -11.59
C GLU A 71 -9.16 7.91 -10.58
N HIS A 72 -9.54 7.62 -9.33
CA HIS A 72 -8.60 7.40 -8.24
C HIS A 72 -7.80 6.10 -8.36
N TYR A 73 -8.36 5.04 -8.96
CA TYR A 73 -7.62 3.79 -9.16
C TYR A 73 -6.36 3.98 -10.02
N GLU A 74 -6.37 4.87 -11.03
CA GLU A 74 -5.17 5.14 -11.85
C GLU A 74 -4.04 5.69 -10.99
N TRP A 75 -4.34 6.68 -10.16
CA TRP A 75 -3.39 7.28 -9.24
C TRP A 75 -2.85 6.26 -8.23
N LEU A 76 -3.74 5.44 -7.65
CA LEU A 76 -3.35 4.40 -6.69
C LEU A 76 -2.41 3.35 -7.32
N LEU A 77 -2.70 2.93 -8.56
CA LEU A 77 -1.86 2.00 -9.31
C LEU A 77 -0.49 2.61 -9.64
N ASP A 78 -0.44 3.91 -9.96
CA ASP A 78 0.81 4.62 -10.22
C ASP A 78 1.67 4.77 -8.95
N GLU A 79 1.07 5.09 -7.80
CA GLU A 79 1.76 5.14 -6.51
C GLU A 79 2.33 3.76 -6.14
N ALA A 80 1.52 2.71 -6.30
CA ALA A 80 1.99 1.34 -6.08
C ALA A 80 3.14 0.97 -7.04
N ALA A 81 3.02 1.27 -8.33
CA ALA A 81 4.06 1.02 -9.31
C ALA A 81 5.37 1.77 -8.99
N ALA A 82 5.29 2.99 -8.45
CA ALA A 82 6.46 3.77 -8.06
C ALA A 82 7.31 3.09 -6.97
N LEU A 83 6.69 2.34 -6.05
CA LEU A 83 7.39 1.58 -4.99
C LEU A 83 8.32 0.50 -5.56
N THR A 84 8.04 0.04 -6.78
CA THR A 84 8.85 -0.97 -7.46
C THR A 84 10.19 -0.42 -7.97
N GLY A 85 10.39 0.91 -7.94
CA GLY A 85 11.60 1.54 -8.46
C GLY A 85 11.70 1.48 -9.98
N GLY A 86 10.54 1.35 -10.67
CA GLY A 86 10.43 1.28 -12.13
C GLY A 86 10.51 -0.11 -12.72
N SER A 87 10.47 -1.18 -11.91
CA SER A 87 10.37 -2.56 -12.42
C SER A 87 8.96 -2.93 -12.89
N VAL A 88 7.95 -2.19 -12.41
CA VAL A 88 6.57 -2.23 -12.91
C VAL A 88 6.22 -0.91 -13.59
N THR A 89 5.58 -1.01 -14.76
CA THR A 89 4.91 0.10 -15.42
C THR A 89 3.42 -0.21 -15.55
N VAL A 90 2.58 0.74 -15.12
CA VAL A 90 1.13 0.75 -15.38
C VAL A 90 0.87 1.64 -16.58
N SER A 91 0.00 1.21 -17.49
CA SER A 91 -0.34 1.98 -18.69
C SER A 91 -1.71 1.59 -19.23
N ASN A 92 -2.24 2.37 -20.17
CA ASN A 92 -3.54 2.11 -20.82
C ASN A 92 -4.70 1.95 -19.82
N TYR A 93 -4.64 2.69 -18.72
CA TYR A 93 -5.73 2.72 -17.74
C TYR A 93 -7.02 3.18 -18.40
N ARG A 94 -8.12 2.50 -18.09
CA ARG A 94 -9.48 2.95 -18.37
C ARG A 94 -10.45 2.28 -17.40
N PHE A 95 -11.58 2.93 -17.20
CA PHE A 95 -12.69 2.40 -16.43
C PHE A 95 -13.93 2.33 -17.32
N ASP A 96 -14.47 1.13 -17.50
CA ASP A 96 -15.69 0.90 -18.28
C ASP A 96 -16.87 0.77 -17.30
N LYS A 97 -17.61 1.88 -17.09
CA LYS A 97 -18.80 1.91 -16.20
C LYS A 97 -19.93 1.04 -16.74
N ASP A 98 -20.59 0.31 -15.85
CA ASP A 98 -21.76 -0.50 -16.20
C ASP A 98 -22.98 0.37 -16.53
N ASN A 99 -23.12 1.50 -15.84
CA ASN A 99 -24.16 2.51 -16.10
C ASN A 99 -23.53 3.91 -16.27
N PRO A 100 -23.18 4.32 -17.49
CA PRO A 100 -22.49 5.60 -17.74
C PRO A 100 -23.30 6.86 -17.38
N ASP A 101 -24.62 6.75 -17.29
CA ASP A 101 -25.53 7.87 -16.99
C ASP A 101 -25.73 8.07 -15.46
N ASP A 102 -25.16 7.20 -14.63
CA ASP A 102 -25.26 7.22 -13.17
C ASP A 102 -23.93 7.67 -12.56
N GLU A 103 -23.80 8.97 -12.33
CA GLU A 103 -22.57 9.60 -11.83
C GLU A 103 -22.19 9.14 -10.41
N ASP A 104 -23.17 8.69 -9.63
CA ASP A 104 -23.00 8.25 -8.24
C ASP A 104 -22.62 6.76 -8.15
N CYS A 105 -22.77 5.99 -9.23
CA CYS A 105 -22.49 4.56 -9.24
C CYS A 105 -21.05 4.27 -9.70
N GLY A 106 -20.30 3.51 -8.87
CA GLY A 106 -18.94 3.08 -9.16
C GLY A 106 -18.84 1.69 -9.80
N LEU A 107 -19.97 1.09 -10.21
CA LEU A 107 -19.96 -0.25 -10.80
C LEU A 107 -19.36 -0.24 -12.21
N GLY A 108 -18.48 -1.21 -12.47
CA GLY A 108 -17.88 -1.36 -13.78
C GLY A 108 -16.69 -2.29 -13.79
N THR A 109 -15.86 -2.14 -14.82
CA THR A 109 -14.62 -2.88 -14.95
C THR A 109 -13.44 -1.95 -15.11
N MET A 110 -12.46 -2.09 -14.21
CA MET A 110 -11.17 -1.43 -14.32
C MET A 110 -10.26 -2.23 -15.26
N HIS A 111 -9.56 -1.54 -16.17
CA HIS A 111 -8.61 -2.13 -17.10
C HIS A 111 -7.29 -1.37 -17.10
N PHE A 112 -6.17 -2.09 -17.13
CA PHE A 112 -4.84 -1.51 -17.33
C PHE A 112 -3.85 -2.57 -17.81
N ASP A 113 -2.70 -2.13 -18.31
CA ASP A 113 -1.57 -2.99 -18.67
C ASP A 113 -0.47 -2.88 -17.61
N CYS A 114 -0.10 -4.02 -17.01
CA CYS A 114 1.06 -4.15 -16.12
C CYS A 114 2.22 -4.73 -16.92
N ASN A 115 3.29 -3.94 -17.15
CA ASN A 115 4.42 -4.35 -17.99
C ASN A 115 3.99 -4.84 -19.39
N GLY A 116 2.96 -4.22 -19.97
CA GLY A 116 2.38 -4.59 -21.26
C GLY A 116 1.48 -5.83 -21.25
N ARG A 117 1.23 -6.44 -20.07
CA ARG A 117 0.24 -7.51 -19.89
C ARG A 117 -1.10 -6.90 -19.48
N PRO A 118 -2.18 -7.11 -20.25
CA PRO A 118 -3.50 -6.59 -19.89
C PRO A 118 -4.05 -7.30 -18.66
N LEU A 119 -4.63 -6.52 -17.75
CA LEU A 119 -5.34 -6.94 -16.56
C LEU A 119 -6.72 -6.27 -16.52
N SER A 120 -7.66 -6.93 -15.86
CA SER A 120 -9.03 -6.43 -15.70
C SER A 120 -9.64 -6.91 -14.39
N PHE A 121 -10.32 -6.02 -13.68
CA PHE A 121 -10.94 -6.28 -12.39
C PHE A 121 -12.36 -5.73 -12.39
N GLY A 122 -13.32 -6.56 -11.96
CA GLY A 122 -14.69 -6.09 -11.71
C GLY A 122 -14.72 -5.26 -10.44
N ILE A 123 -15.47 -4.17 -10.46
CA ILE A 123 -15.62 -3.23 -9.36
C ILE A 123 -17.07 -3.27 -8.90
N GLU A 124 -17.28 -3.70 -7.66
CA GLU A 124 -18.61 -3.87 -7.05
C GLU A 124 -18.96 -2.71 -6.12
N GLN A 125 -18.64 -1.48 -6.55
CA GLN A 125 -18.79 -0.27 -5.76
C GLN A 125 -20.17 0.38 -5.97
N GLU A 126 -21.02 0.36 -4.93
CA GLU A 126 -22.38 0.93 -4.98
C GLU A 126 -22.42 2.48 -4.95
N SER A 127 -21.33 3.14 -4.54
CA SER A 127 -21.22 4.60 -4.45
C SER A 127 -19.84 5.07 -4.88
N ASN A 128 -19.73 6.07 -5.75
CA ASN A 128 -18.46 6.58 -6.29
C ASN A 128 -17.58 7.31 -5.27
N ASP A 129 -18.00 7.42 -4.00
CA ASP A 129 -17.27 8.09 -2.92
C ASP A 129 -16.23 7.20 -2.22
N TYR A 130 -16.12 5.91 -2.62
CA TYR A 130 -15.66 4.86 -1.69
C TYR A 130 -14.64 3.79 -2.09
N LEU A 131 -14.09 3.60 -3.29
CA LEU A 131 -13.27 2.41 -3.64
C LEU A 131 -13.82 1.01 -3.24
N ASP A 132 -13.83 0.10 -4.19
CA ASP A 132 -13.89 -1.33 -3.89
C ASP A 132 -12.52 -1.76 -3.33
N MET A 133 -12.40 -1.79 -2.00
CA MET A 133 -11.17 -2.13 -1.28
C MET A 133 -10.60 -3.49 -1.72
N GLY A 134 -11.47 -4.47 -1.96
CA GLY A 134 -11.07 -5.81 -2.37
C GLY A 134 -10.50 -5.82 -3.78
N ALA A 135 -11.15 -5.14 -4.72
CA ALA A 135 -10.66 -5.03 -6.08
C ALA A 135 -9.40 -4.16 -6.18
N ALA A 136 -9.31 -3.08 -5.40
CA ALA A 136 -8.11 -2.24 -5.28
C ALA A 136 -6.91 -3.07 -4.78
N GLN A 137 -7.09 -3.83 -3.70
CA GLN A 137 -6.08 -4.73 -3.18
C GLN A 137 -5.65 -5.76 -4.23
N GLN A 138 -6.60 -6.44 -4.87
CA GLN A 138 -6.30 -7.47 -5.87
C GLN A 138 -5.54 -6.91 -7.08
N ALA A 139 -5.86 -5.69 -7.50
CA ALA A 139 -5.17 -5.00 -8.59
C ALA A 139 -3.73 -4.67 -8.21
N ILE A 140 -3.49 -4.15 -7.00
CA ILE A 140 -2.13 -3.88 -6.47
C ILE A 140 -1.34 -5.19 -6.32
N GLU A 141 -1.94 -6.25 -5.79
CA GLU A 141 -1.27 -7.56 -5.66
C GLU A 141 -0.87 -8.16 -7.02
N SER A 142 -1.56 -7.79 -8.09
CA SER A 142 -1.28 -8.24 -9.45
C SER A 142 -0.11 -7.50 -10.12
N LEU A 143 0.37 -6.39 -9.52
CA LEU A 143 1.54 -5.63 -9.96
C LEU A 143 2.82 -6.42 -9.67
N THR A 144 3.19 -7.26 -10.63
CA THR A 144 4.33 -8.17 -10.52
C THR A 144 5.37 -7.86 -11.59
N ALA A 145 6.62 -7.68 -11.16
CA ALA A 145 7.77 -7.61 -12.05
C ALA A 145 8.46 -8.97 -12.12
N HIS A 146 8.99 -9.32 -13.31
CA HIS A 146 9.59 -10.63 -13.52
C HIS A 146 10.85 -10.86 -12.65
N ASP A 147 11.66 -9.81 -12.47
CA ASP A 147 12.98 -9.90 -11.81
C ASP A 147 13.00 -9.27 -10.40
N ASP A 148 11.82 -8.98 -9.85
CA ASP A 148 11.67 -8.43 -8.50
C ASP A 148 11.01 -9.49 -7.59
N PRO A 149 11.70 -10.01 -6.55
CA PRO A 149 11.13 -11.01 -5.66
C PRO A 149 10.15 -10.41 -4.63
N ARG A 150 9.97 -9.08 -4.62
CA ARG A 150 9.03 -8.41 -3.71
C ARG A 150 7.61 -8.59 -4.22
N GLU A 151 6.69 -8.73 -3.27
CA GLU A 151 5.26 -8.84 -3.55
C GLU A 151 4.51 -7.88 -2.64
N PHE A 152 3.44 -7.29 -3.16
CA PHE A 152 2.50 -6.53 -2.35
C PHE A 152 1.72 -7.43 -1.40
N ARG A 153 1.61 -7.04 -0.13
CA ARG A 153 0.77 -7.69 0.87
C ARG A 153 0.09 -6.66 1.76
N CYS A 154 -1.21 -6.88 2.00
CA CYS A 154 -2.00 -6.05 2.91
C CYS A 154 -1.58 -6.28 4.37
N VAL A 155 -1.44 -5.20 5.14
CA VAL A 155 -1.17 -5.24 6.57
C VAL A 155 -2.45 -5.54 7.34
N VAL A 156 -2.42 -6.53 8.23
CA VAL A 156 -3.54 -6.78 9.16
C VAL A 156 -3.55 -5.69 10.22
N LEU A 157 -4.56 -4.84 10.22
CA LEU A 157 -4.76 -3.80 11.24
C LEU A 157 -5.50 -4.32 12.48
N GLU A 158 -5.52 -3.50 13.53
CA GLU A 158 -6.20 -3.80 14.80
C GLU A 158 -7.58 -3.18 14.85
N GLY A 159 -8.56 -3.97 15.31
CA GLY A 159 -9.93 -3.49 15.49
C GLY A 159 -10.75 -3.58 14.20
N SER A 160 -11.99 -3.12 14.29
CA SER A 160 -12.97 -3.09 13.20
C SER A 160 -13.29 -1.65 12.76
N ASP A 161 -12.35 -0.72 13.00
CA ASP A 161 -12.52 0.66 12.53
C ASP A 161 -12.38 0.68 11.01
N PRO A 162 -13.40 1.17 10.28
CA PRO A 162 -13.28 1.41 8.85
C PRO A 162 -12.19 2.45 8.67
N GLY A 163 -11.11 2.06 8.03
CA GLY A 163 -10.02 2.95 7.70
C GLY A 163 -9.14 2.30 6.66
N ASP A 164 -8.09 3.00 6.30
CA ASP A 164 -7.28 2.63 5.15
C ASP A 164 -6.58 1.29 5.31
N ASP A 165 -6.44 0.59 4.17
CA ASP A 165 -5.63 -0.60 4.05
C ASP A 165 -4.24 -0.24 3.51
N TYR A 166 -3.20 -0.88 4.05
CA TYR A 166 -1.82 -0.58 3.68
C TYR A 166 -1.19 -1.76 2.93
N MET A 167 -0.80 -1.52 1.68
CA MET A 167 -0.14 -2.51 0.83
C MET A 167 1.38 -2.29 0.89
N VAL A 168 2.12 -3.25 1.45
CA VAL A 168 3.59 -3.18 1.58
C VAL A 168 4.25 -4.02 0.50
N LEU A 169 5.23 -3.45 -0.20
CA LEU A 169 6.07 -4.16 -1.17
C LEU A 169 7.32 -4.72 -0.49
N ALA A 170 7.35 -6.04 -0.27
CA ALA A 170 8.44 -6.69 0.45
C ALA A 170 8.67 -8.13 -0.02
N THR A 171 9.90 -8.64 0.12
CA THR A 171 10.17 -10.09 0.01
C THR A 171 9.64 -10.84 1.22
N ALA A 172 9.59 -12.18 1.15
CA ALA A 172 9.19 -13.00 2.30
C ALA A 172 10.10 -12.77 3.52
N GLU A 173 11.41 -12.67 3.32
CA GLU A 173 12.39 -12.40 4.39
C GLU A 173 12.19 -11.02 5.01
N GLN A 174 11.89 -10.01 4.19
CA GLN A 174 11.61 -8.65 4.66
C GLN A 174 10.33 -8.61 5.49
N ARG A 175 9.25 -9.28 5.04
CA ARG A 175 8.00 -9.40 5.82
C ARG A 175 8.22 -10.09 7.16
N ASP A 176 9.01 -11.16 7.18
CA ASP A 176 9.45 -11.84 8.40
C ASP A 176 10.22 -10.92 9.34
N GLY A 177 11.08 -10.06 8.79
CA GLY A 177 11.80 -9.04 9.54
C GLY A 177 10.88 -7.99 10.15
N LEU A 178 9.92 -7.47 9.36
CA LEU A 178 8.92 -6.51 9.82
C LEU A 178 8.06 -7.09 10.96
N LEU A 179 7.67 -8.37 10.87
CA LEU A 179 6.99 -9.07 11.95
C LEU A 179 7.84 -9.12 13.22
N ARG A 180 9.09 -9.59 13.12
CA ARG A 180 9.97 -9.79 14.28
C ARG A 180 10.35 -8.48 14.97
N HIS A 181 10.54 -7.41 14.20
CA HIS A 181 11.10 -6.16 14.71
C HIS A 181 10.05 -5.07 14.96
N LEU A 182 8.95 -5.07 14.22
CA LEU A 182 7.90 -4.04 14.28
C LEU A 182 6.51 -4.62 14.58
N GLY A 183 6.35 -5.95 14.64
CA GLY A 183 5.05 -6.58 14.90
C GLY A 183 4.06 -6.50 13.74
N ILE A 184 4.51 -6.14 12.54
CA ILE A 184 3.66 -6.07 11.35
C ILE A 184 3.32 -7.48 10.86
N VAL A 185 2.03 -7.71 10.67
CA VAL A 185 1.44 -8.96 10.19
C VAL A 185 0.73 -8.70 8.86
N PHE A 186 0.70 -9.70 7.99
CA PHE A 186 0.17 -9.57 6.64
C PHE A 186 -0.97 -10.55 6.39
N GLU A 187 -1.91 -10.14 5.56
CA GLU A 187 -2.96 -11.00 5.04
C GLU A 187 -2.43 -12.03 4.05
N ALA A 188 -3.22 -13.08 3.84
CA ALA A 188 -3.02 -13.95 2.69
C ALA A 188 -3.43 -13.18 1.42
N PRO A 189 -2.74 -13.39 0.28
CA PRO A 189 -3.10 -12.74 -0.97
C PRO A 189 -4.53 -13.12 -1.39
N LEU A 190 -5.24 -12.15 -1.96
CA LEU A 190 -6.54 -12.35 -2.58
C LEU A 190 -6.35 -13.17 -3.86
N ARG A 191 -7.18 -14.20 -4.04
CA ARG A 191 -7.11 -15.13 -5.19
C ARG A 191 -8.18 -14.80 -6.22
#